data_AF-R6NXR8-F1
#
_entry.id   AF-R6NXR8-F1
#
_cell.length_a   1.000
_cell.length_b   1.000
_cell.length_c   1.000
_cell.angle_alpha   90.00
_cell.angle_beta   90.00
_cell.angle_gamma   90.00
#
_symmetry.space_group_name_H-M   'P 1'
#
loop_
_entity.id
_entity.type
_entity.pdbx_description
1 polymer ?
#
loop_
_entity_poly.entity_id
_entity_poly.type
_entity_poly.pdbx_seq_one_letter_code
_entity_poly.pdbx_strand_id
1 'polypeptide(L)'
;MPDYLLFPDWSVPGMRDSYEAYKKHILSIWGNLPEGITETFVHPAVESDELKGITNAWQCRVWEYQLLKDPEMHQYLKDHGVELISYRELVKMKAKK
;
A
#
# COMPACT_ATOMS: atom_id res chain seq x y z
N MET A 1 -18.44 1.56 2.09
CA MET A 1 -17.89 1.90 0.78
C MET A 1 -16.91 3.04 0.96
N PRO A 2 -15.67 2.91 0.44
CA PRO A 2 -14.70 4.00 0.40
C PRO A 2 -15.19 5.10 -0.54
N ASP A 3 -14.63 6.29 -0.38
CA ASP A 3 -14.84 7.42 -1.28
C ASP A 3 -13.93 7.28 -2.53
N TYR A 4 -12.76 6.66 -2.38
CA TYR A 4 -11.78 6.47 -3.46
C TYR A 4 -11.22 5.04 -3.47
N LEU A 5 -10.99 4.50 -4.67
CA LEU A 5 -10.28 3.25 -4.90
C LEU A 5 -8.96 3.53 -5.64
N LEU A 6 -7.84 3.17 -5.02
CA LEU A 6 -6.51 3.32 -5.60
C LEU A 6 -5.95 1.98 -6.05
N PHE A 7 -5.56 1.94 -7.31
CA PHE A 7 -4.84 0.84 -7.93
C PHE A 7 -3.43 1.34 -8.23
N PRO A 8 -2.38 0.86 -7.52
CA PRO A 8 -1.02 1.23 -7.88
C PRO A 8 -0.72 0.72 -9.29
N ASP A 9 -0.38 1.63 -10.19
CA ASP A 9 0.05 1.30 -11.55
C ASP A 9 1.51 0.83 -11.53
N TRP A 10 1.71 -0.49 -11.52
CA TRP A 10 3.05 -1.09 -11.54
C TRP A 10 3.78 -0.92 -12.87
N SER A 11 3.16 -0.31 -13.89
CA SER A 11 3.81 -0.04 -15.18
C SER A 11 4.55 1.31 -15.22
N VAL A 12 4.46 2.11 -14.16
CA VAL A 12 5.20 3.38 -14.05
C VAL A 12 6.72 3.13 -14.25
N PRO A 13 7.35 3.79 -15.23
CA PRO A 13 8.78 3.62 -15.49
C PRO A 13 9.63 3.90 -14.24
N GLY A 14 10.60 3.03 -13.96
CA GLY A 14 11.52 3.17 -12.83
C GLY A 14 10.97 2.70 -11.49
N MET A 15 9.66 2.47 -11.34
CA MET A 15 9.07 2.02 -10.07
C MET A 15 9.58 0.64 -9.65
N ARG A 16 9.85 -0.25 -10.63
CA ARG A 16 10.27 -1.64 -10.39
C ARG A 16 11.77 -1.87 -10.50
N ASP A 17 12.57 -0.81 -10.54
CA ASP A 17 14.03 -0.91 -10.68
C ASP A 17 14.69 -1.38 -9.37
N SER A 18 14.10 -1.04 -8.22
CA SER A 18 14.56 -1.45 -6.89
C SER A 18 13.46 -1.32 -5.84
N TYR A 19 13.65 -1.94 -4.67
CA TYR A 19 12.77 -1.75 -3.52
C TYR A 19 12.67 -0.28 -3.11
N GLU A 20 13.77 0.47 -3.11
CA GLU A 20 13.77 1.90 -2.74
C GLU A 20 12.96 2.76 -3.71
N ALA A 21 13.08 2.49 -5.01
CA ALA A 21 12.26 3.16 -6.03
C ALA A 21 10.78 2.84 -5.85
N TYR A 22 10.45 1.56 -5.60
CA TYR A 22 9.10 1.11 -5.30
C TYR A 22 8.52 1.80 -4.06
N LYS A 23 9.24 1.74 -2.93
CA LYS A 23 8.88 2.36 -1.65
C LYS A 23 8.63 3.84 -1.82
N LYS A 24 9.57 4.57 -2.45
CA LYS A 24 9.43 6.01 -2.70
C LYS A 24 8.17 6.33 -3.51
N HIS A 25 7.88 5.55 -4.55
CA HIS A 25 6.71 5.77 -5.39
C HIS A 25 5.40 5.53 -4.62
N ILE A 26 5.30 4.40 -3.90
CA ILE A 26 4.10 4.07 -3.11
C ILE A 26 3.87 5.09 -1.99
N LEU A 27 4.91 5.48 -1.26
CA LEU A 27 4.79 6.50 -0.22
C LEU A 27 4.32 7.83 -0.79
N SER A 28 4.82 8.25 -1.97
CA SER A 28 4.34 9.47 -2.62
C SER A 28 2.85 9.43 -2.96
N ILE A 29 2.29 8.26 -3.29
CA ILE A 29 0.85 8.09 -3.55
C ILE A 29 0.09 8.12 -2.21
N TRP A 30 0.49 7.28 -1.26
CA TRP A 30 -0.22 7.13 0.00
C TRP A 30 -0.09 8.32 0.95
N GLY A 31 0.93 9.17 0.80
CA GLY A 31 1.07 10.42 1.55
C GLY A 31 0.34 11.60 0.94
N ASN A 32 -0.31 11.44 -0.23
CA ASN A 32 -1.00 12.51 -0.94
C ASN A 32 -2.41 12.09 -1.37
N LEU A 33 -3.19 11.63 -0.40
CA LEU A 33 -4.56 11.16 -0.60
C LEU A 33 -5.56 12.33 -0.52
N PRO A 34 -6.67 12.29 -1.29
CA PRO A 34 -7.76 13.24 -1.11
C PRO A 34 -8.43 13.07 0.26
N GLU A 35 -9.10 14.11 0.74
CA GLU A 35 -9.90 14.04 1.96
C GLU A 35 -11.02 13.00 1.82
N GLY A 36 -11.08 12.05 2.75
CA GLY A 36 -12.08 10.99 2.76
C GLY A 36 -11.49 9.62 3.06
N ILE A 37 -12.26 8.57 2.75
CA ILE A 37 -11.87 7.18 2.93
C ILE A 37 -11.33 6.66 1.60
N THR A 38 -10.03 6.41 1.56
CA THR A 38 -9.40 5.75 0.41
C THR A 38 -9.12 4.28 0.73
N GLU A 39 -9.45 3.40 -0.20
CA GLU A 39 -9.07 1.99 -0.15
C GLU A 39 -8.08 1.67 -1.27
N THR A 40 -7.10 0.82 -0.96
CA THR A 40 -6.17 0.25 -1.93
C THR A 40 -6.00 -1.24 -1.66
N PHE A 41 -5.56 -1.99 -2.67
CA PHE A 41 -5.34 -3.43 -2.57
C PHE A 41 -3.86 -3.74 -2.78
N VAL A 42 -3.33 -4.59 -1.91
CA VAL A 42 -1.95 -5.08 -1.91
C VAL A 42 -1.96 -6.60 -1.85
N HIS A 43 -0.94 -7.24 -2.36
CA HIS A 43 -0.76 -8.70 -2.43
C HIS A 43 0.54 -9.13 -1.71
N PRO A 44 0.74 -8.75 -0.42
CA PRO A 44 1.97 -9.03 0.29
C PRO A 44 2.22 -10.53 0.36
N ALA A 45 3.40 -10.96 -0.09
CA ALA A 45 3.81 -12.35 -0.08
C ALA A 45 5.25 -12.49 0.41
N VAL A 46 5.52 -13.59 1.13
CA VAL A 46 6.90 -13.98 1.47
C VAL A 46 7.54 -14.58 0.23
N GLU A 47 8.82 -14.26 -0.01
CA GLU A 47 9.56 -14.80 -1.15
C GLU A 47 9.67 -16.33 -1.07
N SER A 48 9.32 -17.01 -2.17
CA SER A 48 9.46 -18.45 -2.31
C SER A 48 9.62 -18.84 -3.80
N ASP A 49 10.16 -20.03 -4.06
CA ASP A 49 10.26 -20.56 -5.42
C ASP A 49 8.87 -20.80 -6.04
N GLU A 50 7.90 -21.20 -5.22
CA GLU A 50 6.49 -21.32 -5.64
C GLU A 50 5.95 -19.96 -6.12
N LEU A 51 6.18 -18.88 -5.36
CA LEU A 51 5.72 -17.54 -5.73
C LEU A 51 6.34 -17.10 -7.07
N LYS A 52 7.64 -17.35 -7.26
CA LYS A 52 8.37 -17.07 -8.50
C LYS A 52 7.84 -17.86 -9.69
N GLY A 53 7.38 -19.10 -9.45
CA GLY A 53 6.74 -19.94 -10.46
C GLY A 53 5.31 -19.52 -10.82
N ILE A 54 4.57 -18.91 -9.89
CA ILE A 54 3.18 -18.50 -10.09
C ILE A 54 3.06 -17.19 -10.88
N THR A 55 3.95 -16.21 -10.64
CA THR A 55 3.79 -14.88 -11.23
C THR A 55 5.10 -14.14 -11.49
N ASN A 56 5.17 -13.48 -12.65
CA ASN A 56 6.27 -12.58 -13.03
C ASN A 56 6.29 -11.25 -12.22
N ALA A 57 5.27 -11.01 -11.39
CA ALA A 57 5.19 -9.86 -10.49
C ALA A 57 5.60 -10.21 -9.05
N TRP A 58 6.26 -11.37 -8.83
CA TRP A 58 6.62 -11.84 -7.51
C TRP A 58 7.46 -10.81 -6.73
N GLN A 59 8.36 -10.07 -7.39
CA GLN A 59 9.17 -9.04 -6.72
C GLN A 59 8.29 -7.97 -6.06
N CYS A 60 7.26 -7.47 -6.77
CA CYS A 60 6.36 -6.45 -6.23
C CYS A 60 5.61 -6.96 -5.00
N ARG A 61 5.16 -8.23 -5.01
CA ARG A 61 4.48 -8.84 -3.87
C ARG A 61 5.38 -8.99 -2.64
N VAL A 62 6.65 -9.29 -2.85
CA VAL A 62 7.66 -9.32 -1.79
C VAL A 62 7.93 -7.91 -1.25
N TRP A 63 8.01 -6.91 -2.12
CA TRP A 63 8.19 -5.52 -1.70
C TRP A 63 6.98 -4.96 -0.96
N GLU A 64 5.75 -5.32 -1.35
CA GLU A 64 4.54 -5.01 -0.59
C GLU A 64 4.62 -5.58 0.83
N TYR A 65 5.06 -6.84 0.97
CA TYR A 65 5.23 -7.47 2.28
C TYR A 65 6.29 -6.74 3.13
N GLN A 66 7.41 -6.35 2.53
CA GLN A 66 8.46 -5.59 3.23
C GLN A 66 7.97 -4.20 3.65
N LEU A 67 7.33 -3.47 2.74
CA LEU A 67 6.84 -2.10 2.97
C LEU A 67 5.78 -2.04 4.07
N LEU A 68 4.84 -2.99 4.10
CA LEU A 68 3.78 -3.04 5.12
C LEU A 68 4.32 -3.30 6.54
N LYS A 69 5.50 -3.92 6.64
CA LYS A 69 6.20 -4.17 7.91
C LYS A 69 7.16 -3.06 8.31
N ASP A 70 7.40 -2.09 7.41
CA ASP A 70 8.38 -1.03 7.61
C ASP A 70 7.83 0.05 8.55
N PRO A 71 8.40 0.25 9.76
CA PRO A 71 7.97 1.31 10.67
C PRO A 71 8.08 2.71 10.05
N GLU A 72 9.02 2.92 9.11
CA GLU A 72 9.18 4.20 8.42
C GLU A 72 7.97 4.52 7.55
N MET A 73 7.35 3.50 6.92
CA MET A 73 6.12 3.71 6.17
C MET A 73 4.98 4.17 7.08
N HIS A 74 4.80 3.53 8.24
CA HIS A 74 3.76 3.90 9.20
C HIS A 74 3.96 5.33 9.72
N GLN A 75 5.20 5.70 10.03
CA GLN A 75 5.53 7.06 10.46
C GLN A 75 5.30 8.08 9.34
N TYR A 76 5.70 7.75 8.11
CA TYR A 76 5.49 8.60 6.93
C TYR A 76 4.00 8.90 6.72
N LEU A 77 3.13 7.88 6.75
CA LEU A 77 1.68 8.10 6.59
C LEU A 77 1.12 9.02 7.67
N LYS A 78 1.52 8.79 8.94
CA LYS A 78 1.10 9.62 10.06
C LYS A 78 1.55 11.08 9.90
N ASP A 79 2.78 11.31 9.49
CA ASP A 79 3.33 12.66 9.28
C ASP A 79 2.62 13.40 8.12
N HIS A 80 2.01 12.66 7.19
CA HIS A 80 1.22 13.20 6.08
C HIS A 80 -0.30 13.22 6.38
N GLY A 81 -0.70 13.00 7.63
CA GLY A 81 -2.12 13.07 8.04
C GLY A 81 -2.96 11.89 7.58
N VAL A 82 -2.33 10.76 7.24
CA VAL A 82 -3.00 9.54 6.79
C VAL A 82 -3.06 8.53 7.93
N GLU A 83 -4.27 8.15 8.30
CA GLU A 83 -4.55 7.15 9.32
C GLU A 83 -4.94 5.81 8.68
N LEU A 84 -4.16 4.76 8.95
CA LEU A 84 -4.51 3.41 8.51
C LEU A 84 -5.59 2.83 9.43
N ILE A 85 -6.75 2.52 8.87
CA ILE A 85 -7.89 1.97 9.60
C ILE A 85 -8.34 0.63 9.01
N SER A 86 -8.94 -0.19 9.86
CA SER A 86 -9.64 -1.41 9.47
C SER A 86 -11.10 -1.13 9.09
N TYR A 87 -11.69 -2.04 8.31
CA TYR A 87 -13.14 -2.04 8.06
C TYR A 87 -13.98 -2.05 9.34
N ARG A 88 -13.49 -2.68 10.41
CA ARG A 88 -14.17 -2.72 11.71
C ARG A 88 -14.21 -1.34 12.35
N GLU A 89 -13.11 -0.60 12.31
CA GLU A 89 -13.05 0.78 12.79
C GLU A 89 -13.92 1.69 11.96
N LEU A 90 -13.88 1.55 10.62
CA LEU A 90 -14.72 2.32 9.73
C LEU A 90 -16.22 2.17 10.04
N VAL A 91 -16.69 0.92 10.24
CA VAL A 91 -18.09 0.67 10.64
C VAL A 91 -18.42 1.35 11.96
N LYS A 92 -17.53 1.29 12.96
CA LYS A 92 -17.72 1.98 14.26
C LYS A 92 -17.75 3.50 14.10
N MET A 93 -16.92 4.08 13.25
CA MET A 93 -16.89 5.53 12.98
C MET A 93 -18.20 5.98 12.34
N LYS A 94 -18.74 5.21 11.38
CA LYS A 94 -20.02 5.52 10.74
C LYS A 94 -21.22 5.36 11.67
N ALA A 95 -21.17 4.42 12.62
CA ALA A 95 -22.25 4.21 13.61
C ALA A 95 -22.32 5.31 14.70
N LYS A 96 -21.27 6.13 14.83
CA LYS A 96 -21.20 7.25 15.78
C LYS A 96 -21.64 8.59 15.17
N LYS A 97 -21.94 8.62 13.88
CA LYS A 97 -22.58 9.76 13.18
C LYS A 97 -24.09 9.57 13.21
#